data_AF-A0A803NLI0-F1
#
_entry.id   AF-A0A803NLI0-F1
#
_cell.length_a   1.000
_cell.length_b   1.000
_cell.length_c   1.000
_cell.angle_alpha   90.00
_cell.angle_beta   90.00
_cell.angle_gamma   90.00
#
_symmetry.space_group_name_H-M   'P 1'
#
loop_
_entity.id
_entity.type
_entity.pdbx_description
1 polymer ?
#
loop_
_entity_poly.entity_id
_entity_poly.type
_entity_poly.pdbx_seq_one_letter_code
_entity_poly.pdbx_strand_id
1 'polypeptide(L)'
;MAVASSEEAQSICSHCDRAIPSSNIDLHFAHCSRNLERCKVCGDMIPRRHAEEHYLNTHAPVACSLCSETMQREILAVHKGENCPQRIVTCDFCEFPLPAIDLAEHQEVCGNRTELCALCNRYIRLRERYNHEIRCNGAPDDVVESSR
;
A
#
# COMPACT_ATOMS: atom_id res chain seq x y z
N MET A 1 20.23 42.90 -38.63
CA MET A 1 21.47 42.17 -38.36
C MET A 1 21.08 40.71 -38.21
N ALA A 2 21.45 39.86 -39.18
CA ALA A 2 21.14 38.44 -39.14
C ALA A 2 22.11 37.77 -38.17
N VAL A 3 21.60 37.21 -37.07
CA VAL A 3 22.37 36.30 -36.23
C VAL A 3 22.48 34.99 -36.99
N ALA A 4 23.67 34.72 -37.52
CA ALA A 4 24.01 33.41 -38.05
C ALA A 4 24.01 32.42 -36.88
N SER A 5 22.91 31.69 -36.70
CA SER A 5 22.91 30.47 -35.93
C SER A 5 23.71 29.45 -36.73
N SER A 6 24.98 29.26 -36.39
CA SER A 6 25.77 28.15 -36.92
C SER A 6 25.01 26.85 -36.67
N GLU A 7 24.51 26.24 -37.74
CA GLU A 7 23.97 24.88 -37.70
C GLU A 7 25.14 23.92 -37.46
N GLU A 8 25.54 23.77 -36.20
CA GLU A 8 26.51 22.75 -35.82
C GLU A 8 25.87 21.39 -36.08
N ALA A 9 26.42 20.62 -37.02
CA ALA A 9 25.96 19.26 -37.28
C ALA A 9 25.98 18.48 -35.95
N GLN A 10 24.87 17.79 -35.64
CA GLN A 10 24.73 16.96 -34.45
C GLN A 10 24.59 15.50 -34.87
N SER A 11 25.28 14.62 -34.13
CA SER A 11 25.20 13.16 -34.26
C SER A 11 24.60 12.57 -32.99
N ILE A 12 23.84 11.49 -33.11
CA ILE A 12 23.28 10.77 -31.95
C ILE A 12 24.35 9.82 -31.39
N CYS A 13 24.58 9.86 -30.09
CA CYS A 13 25.46 8.91 -29.40
C CYS A 13 24.77 7.54 -29.27
N SER A 14 25.37 6.48 -29.82
CA SER A 14 24.80 5.13 -29.78
C SER A 14 24.72 4.48 -28.39
N HIS A 15 25.26 5.12 -27.35
CA HIS A 15 25.24 4.61 -25.98
C HIS A 15 24.17 5.29 -25.10
N CYS A 16 24.01 6.61 -25.20
CA CYS A 16 23.05 7.38 -24.40
C CYS A 16 21.90 8.00 -25.20
N ASP A 17 21.86 7.78 -26.52
CA ASP A 17 20.86 8.27 -27.46
C ASP A 17 20.68 9.80 -27.50
N ARG A 18 21.66 10.55 -26.98
CA ARG A 18 21.64 12.01 -26.94
C ARG A 18 22.25 12.60 -28.21
N ALA A 19 21.67 13.69 -28.71
CA ALA A 19 22.25 14.50 -29.79
C ALA A 19 23.45 15.29 -29.25
N ILE A 20 24.62 15.09 -29.87
CA ILE A 20 25.90 15.70 -29.49
C ILE A 20 26.50 16.33 -30.75
N PRO A 21 27.16 17.50 -30.67
CA PRO A 21 27.86 18.07 -31.82
C PRO A 21 28.78 17.03 -32.47
N SER A 22 28.67 16.86 -33.79
CA SER A 22 29.38 15.84 -34.56
C SER A 22 30.91 15.99 -34.42
N SER A 23 31.41 17.20 -34.18
CA SER A 23 32.83 17.48 -33.92
C SER A 23 33.36 16.83 -32.63
N ASN A 24 32.49 16.56 -31.65
CA ASN A 24 32.86 16.09 -30.31
C ASN A 24 32.31 14.69 -29.98
N ILE A 25 31.69 14.00 -30.95
CA ILE A 25 30.98 12.73 -30.72
C ILE A 25 31.89 11.61 -30.19
N ASP A 26 33.12 11.50 -30.70
CA ASP A 26 34.07 10.45 -30.28
C ASP A 26 34.54 10.63 -28.82
N LEU A 27 34.88 11.88 -28.47
CA LEU A 27 35.26 12.23 -27.10
C LEU A 27 34.09 12.01 -26.13
N HIS A 28 32.88 12.42 -26.55
CA HIS A 28 31.67 12.15 -25.79
C HIS A 28 31.45 10.65 -25.62
N PHE A 29 31.54 9.84 -26.68
CA PHE A 29 31.29 8.40 -26.63
C PHE A 29 32.26 7.69 -25.68
N ALA A 30 33.55 8.03 -25.73
CA ALA A 30 34.55 7.48 -24.82
C ALA A 30 34.25 7.81 -23.36
N HIS A 31 33.81 9.03 -23.05
CA HIS A 31 33.43 9.42 -21.70
C HIS A 31 32.10 8.79 -21.26
N CYS A 32 31.11 8.80 -22.15
CA CYS A 32 29.76 8.29 -21.94
C CYS A 32 29.75 6.80 -21.64
N SER A 33 30.39 5.98 -22.48
CA SER A 33 30.46 4.53 -22.32
C SER A 33 31.18 4.09 -21.04
N ARG A 34 32.17 4.87 -20.59
CA ARG A 34 32.96 4.58 -19.39
C ARG A 34 32.28 5.00 -18.09
N ASN A 35 31.51 6.09 -18.10
CA ASN A 35 31.01 6.71 -16.86
C ASN A 35 29.51 6.57 -16.67
N LEU A 36 28.74 6.41 -17.75
CA LEU A 36 27.31 6.22 -17.68
C LEU A 36 26.96 4.77 -17.95
N GLU A 37 25.81 4.35 -17.44
CA GLU A 37 25.17 3.08 -17.78
C GLU A 37 23.66 3.23 -17.76
N ARG A 38 22.98 2.33 -18.46
CA ARG A 38 21.52 2.31 -18.50
C ARG A 38 20.98 1.50 -17.34
N CYS A 39 20.07 2.07 -16.54
CA CYS A 39 19.37 1.34 -15.50
C CYS A 39 18.56 0.20 -16.11
N LYS A 40 18.69 -1.01 -15.56
CA LYS A 40 17.97 -2.19 -16.05
C LYS A 40 16.48 -2.22 -15.70
N VAL A 41 16.05 -1.36 -14.78
CA VAL A 41 14.67 -1.31 -14.27
C VAL A 41 13.86 -0.21 -14.97
N CYS A 42 14.34 1.04 -14.97
CA CYS A 42 13.65 2.17 -15.61
C CYS A 42 14.19 2.55 -16.99
N GLY A 43 15.39 2.10 -17.38
CA GLY A 43 15.98 2.46 -18.68
C GLY A 43 16.71 3.81 -18.71
N ASP A 44 16.80 4.53 -17.59
CA ASP A 44 17.47 5.83 -17.50
C ASP A 44 18.99 5.72 -17.60
N MET A 45 19.62 6.73 -18.21
CA MET A 45 21.08 6.85 -18.24
C MET A 45 21.60 7.49 -16.95
N ILE A 46 22.28 6.69 -16.12
CA ILE A 46 22.78 7.08 -14.81
C ILE A 46 24.32 6.99 -14.74
N PRO A 47 25.00 7.84 -13.96
CA PRO A 47 26.42 7.66 -13.68
C PRO A 47 26.65 6.34 -12.93
N ARG A 48 27.57 5.51 -13.41
CA ARG A 48 27.94 4.22 -12.81
C ARG A 48 28.26 4.33 -11.32
N ARG A 49 28.96 5.40 -10.92
CA ARG A 49 29.28 5.69 -9.52
C ARG A 49 28.06 5.90 -8.61
N HIS A 50 26.90 6.25 -9.17
CA HIS A 50 25.66 6.48 -8.44
C HIS A 50 24.61 5.41 -8.78
N ALA A 51 24.96 4.35 -9.50
CA ALA A 51 24.00 3.35 -9.94
C ALA A 51 23.39 2.57 -8.77
N GLU A 52 24.22 2.25 -7.78
CA GLU A 52 23.78 1.61 -6.55
C GLU A 52 22.83 2.51 -5.75
N GLU A 53 23.19 3.79 -5.57
CA GLU A 53 22.34 4.77 -4.89
C GLU A 53 21.00 4.96 -5.61
N HIS A 54 21.01 5.07 -6.94
CA HIS A 54 19.81 5.15 -7.75
C HIS A 54 18.91 3.92 -7.54
N TYR A 55 19.48 2.71 -7.54
CA TYR A 55 18.72 1.50 -7.28
C TYR A 55 18.13 1.52 -5.87
N LEU A 56 18.93 1.81 -4.84
CA LEU A 56 18.49 1.81 -3.43
C LEU A 56 17.38 2.84 -3.15
N ASN A 57 17.39 3.98 -3.82
CA ASN A 57 16.39 5.03 -3.62
C ASN A 57 15.15 4.86 -4.49
N THR A 58 15.29 4.29 -5.69
CA THR A 58 14.22 4.28 -6.69
C THR A 58 13.55 2.92 -6.84
N HIS A 59 14.32 1.83 -6.78
CA HIS A 59 13.87 0.49 -7.19
C HIS A 59 13.97 -0.55 -6.09
N ALA A 60 14.83 -0.34 -5.08
CA ALA A 60 14.99 -1.31 -4.02
C ALA A 60 13.66 -1.51 -3.29
N PRO A 61 13.33 -2.76 -2.93
CA PRO A 61 12.20 -3.06 -2.07
C PRO A 61 12.26 -2.28 -0.75
N VAL A 62 11.08 -1.99 -0.20
CA VAL A 62 10.89 -1.26 1.05
C VAL A 62 10.17 -2.14 2.07
N ALA A 63 10.54 -2.00 3.33
CA ALA A 63 9.88 -2.69 4.42
C ALA A 63 8.59 -1.97 4.84
N CYS A 64 7.54 -2.75 5.11
CA CYS A 64 6.33 -2.22 5.72
C CYS A 64 6.59 -1.83 7.17
N SER A 65 6.19 -0.61 7.54
CA SER A 65 6.38 -0.09 8.91
C SER A 65 5.52 -0.79 9.97
N LEU A 66 4.51 -1.57 9.57
CA LEU A 66 3.60 -2.24 10.49
C LEU A 66 3.98 -3.71 10.73
N CYS A 67 4.33 -4.45 9.67
CA CYS A 67 4.65 -5.87 9.76
C CYS A 67 6.11 -6.22 9.44
N SER A 68 6.94 -5.24 9.06
CA SER A 68 8.36 -5.41 8.67
C SER A 68 8.61 -6.29 7.43
N GLU A 69 7.56 -6.71 6.73
CA GLU A 69 7.68 -7.46 5.47
C GLU A 69 8.25 -6.55 4.36
N THR A 70 9.11 -7.09 3.51
CA THR A 70 9.78 -6.34 2.42
C THR A 70 9.05 -6.54 1.10
N MET A 71 8.77 -5.46 0.39
CA MET A 71 7.96 -5.47 -0.84
C MET A 71 8.32 -4.34 -1.80
N GLN A 72 7.81 -4.38 -3.04
CA GLN A 72 8.00 -3.29 -3.99
C GLN A 72 7.30 -2.00 -3.53
N ARG A 73 7.83 -0.83 -3.89
CA ARG A 73 7.30 0.47 -3.41
C ARG A 73 5.89 0.71 -3.91
N GLU A 74 5.61 0.29 -5.14
CA GLU A 74 4.35 0.46 -5.84
C GLU A 74 3.22 -0.28 -5.10
N ILE A 75 3.52 -1.43 -4.49
CA ILE A 75 2.54 -2.24 -3.76
C ILE A 75 2.45 -1.89 -2.28
N LEU A 76 3.38 -1.09 -1.73
CA LEU A 76 3.41 -0.76 -0.31
C LEU A 76 2.12 -0.07 0.16
N ALA A 77 1.55 0.81 -0.67
CA ALA A 77 0.31 1.52 -0.35
C ALA A 77 -0.88 0.55 -0.23
N VAL A 78 -1.04 -0.34 -1.22
CA VAL A 78 -2.09 -1.38 -1.25
C VAL A 78 -1.88 -2.38 -0.11
N HIS A 79 -0.63 -2.74 0.17
CA HIS A 79 -0.32 -3.59 1.31
C HIS A 79 -0.79 -2.93 2.61
N LYS A 80 -0.38 -1.70 2.92
CA LYS A 80 -0.76 -1.02 4.17
C LYS A 80 -2.27 -0.85 4.32
N GLY A 81 -2.99 -0.58 3.23
CA GLY A 81 -4.44 -0.37 3.24
C GLY A 81 -5.25 -1.66 3.39
N GLU A 82 -4.86 -2.72 2.68
CA GLU A 82 -5.75 -3.88 2.50
C GLU A 82 -5.15 -5.21 2.92
N ASN A 83 -3.85 -5.42 2.69
CA ASN A 83 -3.24 -6.75 2.84
C ASN A 83 -2.43 -6.91 4.13
N CYS A 84 -2.03 -5.80 4.76
CA CYS A 84 -1.17 -5.84 5.93
C CYS A 84 -1.91 -6.52 7.08
N PRO A 85 -1.36 -7.59 7.68
CA PRO A 85 -1.98 -8.28 8.81
C PRO A 85 -2.03 -7.39 10.07
N GLN A 86 -1.10 -6.43 10.16
CA GLN A 86 -0.99 -5.47 11.26
C GLN A 86 -1.75 -4.15 11.00
N ARG A 87 -2.53 -4.05 9.91
CA ARG A 87 -3.39 -2.88 9.69
C ARG A 87 -4.47 -2.84 10.78
N ILE A 88 -4.86 -1.64 11.20
CA ILE A 88 -5.93 -1.46 12.17
C ILE A 88 -7.28 -1.52 11.45
N VAL A 89 -8.16 -2.40 11.93
CA VAL A 89 -9.54 -2.56 11.51
C VAL A 89 -10.45 -2.47 12.74
N THR A 90 -11.74 -2.26 12.54
CA THR A 90 -12.73 -2.20 13.63
C THR A 90 -13.55 -3.48 13.66
N CYS A 91 -13.84 -3.96 14.86
CA CYS A 91 -14.79 -5.07 15.05
C CYS A 91 -16.21 -4.65 14.66
N ASP A 92 -16.88 -5.43 13.79
CA ASP A 92 -18.26 -5.16 13.36
C ASP A 92 -19.31 -5.17 14.50
N PHE A 93 -18.97 -5.76 15.65
CA PHE A 93 -19.91 -5.94 16.77
C PHE A 93 -19.77 -4.86 17.85
N CYS A 94 -18.53 -4.51 18.21
CA CYS A 94 -18.24 -3.60 19.33
C CYS A 94 -17.44 -2.35 18.90
N GLU A 95 -17.14 -2.20 17.61
CA GLU A 95 -16.41 -1.07 17.01
C GLU A 95 -14.98 -0.89 17.56
N PHE A 96 -14.47 -1.87 18.33
CA PHE A 96 -13.13 -1.82 18.89
C PHE A 96 -12.06 -1.87 17.79
N PRO A 97 -11.07 -0.96 17.79
CA PRO A 97 -9.97 -0.99 16.82
C PRO A 97 -8.90 -2.01 17.23
N LEU A 98 -8.53 -2.90 16.32
CA LEU A 98 -7.52 -3.95 16.54
C LEU A 98 -6.78 -4.32 15.25
N PRO A 99 -5.62 -5.01 15.33
CA PRO A 99 -4.94 -5.55 14.16
C PRO A 99 -5.82 -6.54 13.39
N ALA A 100 -5.75 -6.50 12.07
CA ALA A 100 -6.55 -7.36 11.20
C ALA A 100 -6.31 -8.87 11.43
N ILE A 101 -5.10 -9.25 11.85
CA ILE A 101 -4.76 -10.63 12.21
C ILE A 101 -5.57 -11.14 13.42
N ASP A 102 -5.93 -10.25 14.35
CA ASP A 102 -6.64 -10.60 15.59
C ASP A 102 -8.17 -10.50 15.43
N LEU A 103 -8.65 -9.90 14.34
CA LEU A 103 -10.09 -9.61 14.13
C LEU A 103 -10.95 -10.87 14.20
N ALA A 104 -10.54 -11.95 13.54
CA ALA A 104 -11.33 -13.18 13.47
C ALA A 104 -11.50 -13.82 14.86
N GLU A 105 -10.39 -13.97 15.61
CA GLU A 105 -10.42 -14.51 16.97
C GLU A 105 -11.27 -13.63 17.89
N HIS A 106 -11.10 -12.31 17.80
CA HIS A 106 -11.90 -11.36 18.55
C HIS A 106 -13.39 -11.49 18.23
N GLN A 107 -13.79 -11.59 16.95
CA GLN A 107 -15.19 -11.67 16.53
C GLN A 107 -15.91 -12.96 16.99
N GLU A 108 -15.17 -14.06 17.14
CA GLU A 108 -15.72 -15.31 17.68
C GLU A 108 -16.14 -15.16 19.14
N VAL A 109 -15.37 -14.43 19.96
CA VAL A 109 -15.73 -14.17 21.36
C VAL A 109 -16.70 -13.00 21.47
N CYS A 110 -16.39 -11.89 20.81
CA CYS A 110 -17.15 -10.65 20.88
C CYS A 110 -18.57 -10.83 20.35
N GLY A 111 -18.76 -11.52 19.23
CA GLY A 111 -20.07 -11.74 18.63
C GLY A 111 -21.03 -12.57 19.50
N ASN A 112 -20.49 -13.40 20.40
CA ASN A 112 -21.26 -14.20 21.36
C ASN A 112 -21.63 -13.44 22.63
N ARG A 113 -21.05 -12.26 22.88
CA ARG A 113 -21.47 -11.40 24.00
C ARG A 113 -22.92 -10.98 23.81
N THR A 114 -23.64 -10.88 24.92
CA THR A 114 -25.04 -10.46 24.93
C THR A 114 -25.20 -9.05 25.48
N GLU A 115 -26.16 -8.31 24.92
CA GLU A 115 -26.62 -7.02 25.41
C GLU A 115 -28.12 -7.06 25.67
N LEU A 116 -28.59 -6.24 26.60
CA LEU A 116 -30.01 -6.16 26.92
C LEU A 116 -30.72 -5.26 25.90
N CYS A 117 -31.72 -5.79 25.19
CA CYS A 117 -32.56 -4.97 24.33
C CYS A 117 -33.44 -4.04 25.17
N ALA A 118 -33.33 -2.72 24.96
CA ALA A 118 -34.14 -1.75 25.70
C ALA A 118 -35.65 -1.82 25.40
N LEU A 119 -36.05 -2.42 24.26
CA LEU A 119 -37.46 -2.49 23.85
C LEU A 119 -38.18 -3.72 24.42
N CYS A 120 -37.53 -4.89 24.36
CA CYS A 120 -38.14 -6.15 24.80
C CYS A 120 -37.48 -6.76 26.04
N ASN A 121 -36.47 -6.11 26.60
CA ASN A 121 -35.75 -6.54 27.80
C ASN A 121 -35.15 -7.97 27.70
N ARG A 122 -34.91 -8.46 26.48
CA ARG A 122 -34.24 -9.75 26.21
C ARG A 122 -32.75 -9.55 25.99
N TYR A 123 -31.95 -10.48 26.49
CA TYR A 123 -30.53 -10.56 26.16
C TYR A 123 -30.37 -11.09 24.74
N ILE A 124 -29.74 -10.30 23.88
CA ILE A 124 -29.50 -10.60 22.48
C ILE A 124 -28.01 -10.65 22.21
N ARG A 125 -27.54 -11.61 21.41
CA ARG A 125 -26.11 -11.66 21.05
C ARG A 125 -25.79 -10.52 20.10
N LEU A 126 -24.58 -9.97 20.19
CA LEU A 126 -24.15 -8.87 19.33
C LEU A 126 -24.24 -9.23 17.83
N ARG A 127 -23.89 -10.47 17.47
CA ARG A 127 -24.02 -10.96 16.07
C ARG A 127 -25.47 -10.99 15.58
N GLU A 128 -26.43 -11.10 16.48
CA GLU A 128 -27.86 -11.17 16.17
C GLU A 128 -28.56 -9.81 16.28
N ARG A 129 -27.88 -8.77 16.76
CA ARG A 129 -28.44 -7.46 17.08
C ARG A 129 -29.21 -6.86 15.90
N TYR A 130 -28.60 -6.79 14.72
CA TYR A 130 -29.24 -6.22 13.53
C TYR A 130 -30.53 -6.96 13.13
N ASN A 131 -30.52 -8.30 13.18
CA ASN A 131 -31.70 -9.10 12.89
C ASN A 131 -32.79 -8.92 13.96
N HIS A 132 -32.39 -8.77 15.22
CA HIS A 132 -33.30 -8.49 16.32
C HIS A 132 -33.94 -7.11 16.17
N GLU A 133 -33.17 -6.06 15.91
CA GLU A 133 -33.66 -4.69 15.75
C GLU A 133 -34.77 -4.58 14.70
N ILE A 134 -34.63 -5.27 13.57
CA ILE A 134 -35.64 -5.29 12.50
C ILE A 134 -36.93 -6.02 12.91
N ARG A 135 -36.82 -7.04 13.77
CA ARG A 135 -37.94 -7.92 14.17
C ARG A 135 -38.44 -7.65 15.58
N CYS A 136 -37.90 -6.67 16.27
CA CYS A 136 -38.20 -6.45 17.68
C CYS A 136 -39.57 -5.80 17.82
N ASN A 137 -40.52 -6.56 18.37
CA ASN A 137 -41.88 -6.09 18.59
C ASN A 137 -42.08 -5.42 19.96
N GLY A 138 -41.00 -5.19 20.73
CA GLY A 138 -41.07 -4.57 22.06
C GLY A 138 -41.83 -5.39 23.12
N ALA A 139 -42.22 -6.63 22.82
CA ALA A 139 -42.89 -7.50 23.78
C ALA A 139 -41.84 -8.09 24.75
N PRO A 140 -41.90 -7.79 26.06
CA PRO A 140 -41.08 -8.45 27.05
C PRO A 140 -41.46 -9.93 27.14
N ASP A 141 -40.48 -10.76 27.49
CA ASP A 141 -40.69 -12.18 27.68
C ASP A 141 -41.46 -12.40 28.99
N ASP A 142 -42.77 -12.65 28.91
CA ASP A 142 -43.58 -13.21 30.00
C ASP A 142 -43.31 -14.73 30.07
N VAL A 143 -42.04 -15.12 30.23
CA VAL A 143 -41.66 -16.46 30.67
C VAL A 143 -40.77 -16.30 31.89
N VAL A 144 -41.42 -15.99 33.01
CA VAL A 144 -41.01 -16.55 34.29
C VAL A 144 -41.07 -18.06 34.10
N GLU A 145 -39.92 -18.68 33.85
CA GLU A 145 -39.78 -20.12 34.03
C GLU A 145 -39.92 -20.39 35.54
N SER A 146 -41.16 -20.64 35.93
CA SER A 146 -41.53 -21.37 37.12
C SER A 146 -40.96 -22.79 36.99
N SER A 147 -39.71 -22.97 37.38
CA SER A 147 -39.12 -24.29 37.64
C SER A 147 -38.58 -24.31 39.07
N ARG A 148 -39.24 -25.16 39.85
CA ARG A 148 -39.01 -25.57 41.24
C ARG A 148 -37.56 -25.83 41.63
#